data_AF-A0A3B9WU15-F1
#
_entry.id   AF-A0A3B9WU15-F1
#
_cell.length_a   1.000
_cell.length_b   1.000
_cell.length_c   1.000
_cell.angle_alpha   90.00
_cell.angle_beta   90.00
_cell.angle_gamma   90.00
#
_symmetry.space_group_name_H-M   'P 1'
#
loop_
_entity.id
_entity.type
_entity.pdbx_description
1 polymer ?
#
loop_
_entity_poly.entity_id
_entity_poly.type
_entity_poly.pdbx_seq_one_letter_code
_entity_poly.pdbx_strand_id
1 'polypeptide(L)'
;MDQEILDILEEEALYHSQMAEEYETRLGEYGELRRSVQAVLDSYSEEDEIGEEEREDRMMELLDIQDEVQEKLSEGLPGEAAGDPSALTLGMNELFEKLNAVRESAGTVEAAEWTAQVRDLLVGHLDFIDAVIDDIEADRERLDSSRLRFETLRLILGQEAEA
;
A
#
# COMPACT_ATOMS: atom_id res chain seq x y z
N MET A 1 18.65 -27.64 29.55
CA MET A 1 17.70 -26.86 28.74
C MET A 1 17.99 -27.13 27.29
N ASP A 2 16.99 -27.35 26.44
CA ASP A 2 17.24 -27.75 25.05
C ASP A 2 17.77 -26.56 24.25
N GLN A 3 19.00 -26.67 23.74
CA GLN A 3 19.61 -25.74 22.78
C GLN A 3 18.65 -25.47 21.60
N GLU A 4 17.88 -26.49 21.21
CA GLU A 4 16.83 -26.42 20.20
C GLU A 4 15.79 -25.32 20.47
N ILE A 5 15.39 -25.09 21.74
CA ILE A 5 14.45 -24.02 22.07
C ILE A 5 15.10 -22.64 21.90
N LEU A 6 16.36 -22.48 22.28
CA LEU A 6 17.07 -21.21 22.09
C LEU A 6 17.29 -20.89 20.63
N ASP A 7 17.61 -21.90 19.82
CA ASP A 7 17.79 -21.77 18.37
C ASP A 7 16.47 -21.35 17.72
N ILE A 8 15.34 -21.97 18.08
CA ILE A 8 14.01 -21.56 17.58
C ILE A 8 13.71 -20.10 17.93
N LEU A 9 13.94 -19.68 19.18
CA LEU A 9 13.66 -18.29 19.59
C LEU A 9 14.56 -17.27 18.86
N GLU A 10 15.79 -17.65 18.51
CA GLU A 10 16.69 -16.84 17.69
C GLU A 10 16.23 -16.76 16.23
N GLU A 11 15.85 -17.89 15.64
CA GLU A 11 15.31 -17.94 14.27
C GLU A 11 14.04 -17.08 14.14
N GLU A 12 13.12 -17.17 15.11
CA GLU A 12 11.89 -16.36 15.12
C GLU A 12 12.20 -14.86 15.28
N ALA A 13 13.10 -14.49 16.19
CA ALA A 13 13.51 -13.09 16.34
C ALA A 13 14.16 -12.54 15.05
N LEU A 14 14.97 -13.36 14.37
CA LEU A 14 15.59 -13.00 13.08
C LEU A 14 14.52 -12.85 11.99
N TYR A 15 13.59 -13.79 11.89
CA TYR A 15 12.48 -13.74 10.94
C TYR A 15 11.68 -12.45 11.08
N HIS A 16 11.25 -12.11 12.31
CA HIS A 16 10.52 -10.87 12.56
C HIS A 16 11.32 -9.62 12.23
N SER A 17 12.65 -9.64 12.39
CA SER A 17 13.52 -8.53 12.01
C SER A 17 13.58 -8.34 10.49
N GLN A 18 13.75 -9.43 9.73
CA GLN A 18 13.76 -9.40 8.27
C GLN A 18 12.42 -8.91 7.70
N MET A 19 11.32 -9.42 8.26
CA MET A 19 9.97 -8.98 7.89
C MET A 19 9.75 -7.49 8.14
N ALA A 20 10.25 -6.95 9.26
CA ALA A 20 10.16 -5.52 9.57
C ALA A 20 10.95 -4.65 8.58
N GLU A 21 12.12 -5.11 8.13
CA GLU A 21 12.93 -4.44 7.08
C GLU A 21 12.22 -4.45 5.72
N GLU A 22 11.59 -5.58 5.35
CA GLU A 22 10.78 -5.67 4.13
C GLU A 22 9.59 -4.71 4.17
N TYR A 23 8.88 -4.62 5.29
CA TYR A 23 7.79 -3.65 5.47
C TYR A 23 8.28 -2.20 5.41
N GLU A 24 9.45 -1.88 5.96
CA GLU A 24 10.02 -0.53 5.84
C GLU A 24 10.27 -0.16 4.38
N THR A 25 10.75 -1.11 3.57
CA THR A 25 10.93 -0.93 2.13
C THR A 25 9.58 -0.69 1.45
N ARG A 26 8.56 -1.52 1.75
CA ARG A 26 7.20 -1.36 1.21
C ARG A 26 6.58 -0.01 1.58
N LEU A 27 6.72 0.44 2.82
CA LEU A 27 6.25 1.77 3.26
C LEU A 27 6.90 2.89 2.44
N GLY A 28 8.19 2.75 2.12
CA GLY A 28 8.89 3.68 1.23
C GLY A 28 8.25 3.73 -0.16
N GLU A 29 7.98 2.57 -0.77
CA GLU A 29 7.37 2.47 -2.09
C GLU A 29 5.94 3.01 -2.14
N TYR A 30 5.07 2.61 -1.21
CA TYR A 30 3.70 3.12 -1.14
C TYR A 30 3.66 4.62 -0.79
N GLY A 31 4.60 5.10 0.04
CA GLY A 31 4.76 6.52 0.32
C GLY A 31 5.25 7.35 -0.87
N GLU A 32 6.02 6.75 -1.80
CA GLU A 32 6.35 7.36 -3.10
C GLU A 32 5.13 7.38 -4.01
N LEU A 33 4.44 6.26 -4.17
CA LEU A 33 3.23 6.14 -4.98
C LEU A 33 2.15 7.14 -4.55
N ARG A 34 1.88 7.23 -3.24
CA ARG A 34 0.96 8.21 -2.65
C ARG A 34 1.32 9.64 -3.05
N ARG A 35 2.61 10.01 -3.00
CA ARG A 35 3.07 11.35 -3.37
C ARG A 35 2.92 11.62 -4.87
N SER A 36 3.17 10.62 -5.71
CA SER A 36 2.95 10.72 -7.15
C SER A 36 1.47 10.96 -7.47
N VAL A 37 0.57 10.15 -6.91
CA VAL A 37 -0.88 10.30 -7.10
C VAL A 37 -1.37 11.65 -6.56
N GLN A 38 -0.89 12.08 -5.40
CA GLN A 38 -1.24 13.39 -4.83
C GLN A 38 -0.76 14.53 -5.74
N ALA A 39 0.44 14.44 -6.31
CA ALA A 39 0.96 15.46 -7.22
C ALA A 39 0.10 15.56 -8.49
N VAL A 40 -0.38 14.43 -9.01
CA VAL A 40 -1.33 14.42 -10.14
C VAL A 40 -2.65 15.04 -9.72
N LEU A 41 -3.22 14.66 -8.56
CA LEU A 41 -4.46 15.27 -8.04
C LEU A 41 -4.35 16.78 -7.85
N ASP A 42 -3.24 17.26 -7.31
CA ASP A 42 -2.97 18.68 -7.11
C ASP A 42 -2.86 19.45 -8.44
N SER A 43 -2.56 18.75 -9.54
CA SER A 43 -2.54 19.32 -10.88
C SER A 43 -3.93 19.52 -11.50
N TYR A 44 -4.99 18.96 -10.90
CA TYR A 44 -6.38 19.22 -11.28
C TYR A 44 -6.98 20.26 -10.33
N SER A 45 -7.12 21.51 -10.76
CA SER A 45 -7.87 22.51 -9.98
C SER A 45 -9.39 22.34 -10.16
N GLU A 46 -10.19 22.72 -9.17
CA GLU A 46 -11.67 22.72 -9.30
C GLU A 46 -12.17 23.71 -10.36
N GLU A 47 -11.31 24.65 -10.78
CA GLU A 47 -11.61 25.68 -11.78
C GLU A 47 -11.03 25.33 -13.17
N ASP A 48 -10.34 24.19 -13.31
CA ASP A 48 -9.69 23.80 -14.56
C ASP A 48 -10.69 23.29 -15.59
N GLU A 49 -10.87 24.06 -16.67
CA GLU A 49 -11.53 23.62 -17.89
C GLU A 49 -10.52 22.87 -18.77
N ILE A 50 -10.34 21.58 -18.52
CA ILE A 50 -9.48 20.71 -19.33
C ILE A 50 -10.16 20.45 -20.68
N GLY A 51 -9.52 20.96 -21.75
CA GLY A 51 -9.97 20.80 -23.12
C GLY A 51 -9.88 19.36 -23.60
N GLU A 52 -10.69 18.97 -24.59
CA GLU A 52 -10.80 17.59 -25.08
C GLU A 52 -9.46 16.98 -25.53
N GLU A 53 -8.59 17.78 -26.16
CA GLU A 53 -7.25 17.34 -26.59
C GLU A 53 -6.33 17.02 -25.39
N GLU A 54 -6.44 17.79 -24.30
CA GLU A 54 -5.65 17.56 -23.08
C GLU A 54 -6.20 16.38 -22.26
N ARG A 55 -7.49 16.03 -22.40
CA ARG A 55 -8.08 14.86 -21.71
C ARG A 55 -7.45 13.54 -22.12
N GLU A 56 -7.04 13.40 -23.38
CA GLU A 56 -6.39 12.17 -23.86
C GLU A 56 -5.00 12.00 -23.23
N ASP A 57 -4.21 13.07 -23.18
CA ASP A 57 -2.90 13.08 -22.51
C ASP A 57 -3.05 12.78 -21.01
N ARG A 58 -4.04 13.40 -20.36
CA ARG A 58 -4.35 13.18 -18.95
C ARG A 58 -4.86 11.76 -18.66
N MET A 59 -5.62 11.17 -19.59
CA MET A 59 -6.07 9.77 -19.46
C MET A 59 -4.88 8.79 -19.50
N MET A 60 -3.84 9.06 -20.29
CA MET A 60 -2.63 8.24 -20.26
C MET A 60 -1.93 8.31 -18.89
N GLU A 61 -1.81 9.50 -18.30
CA GLU A 61 -1.25 9.67 -16.94
C GLU A 61 -2.05 8.91 -15.87
N LEU A 62 -3.39 8.91 -15.97
CA LEU A 62 -4.26 8.15 -15.06
C LEU A 62 -4.12 6.62 -15.22
N LEU A 63 -3.94 6.14 -16.46
CA LEU A 63 -3.70 4.73 -16.74
C LEU A 63 -2.33 4.28 -16.21
N ASP A 64 -1.30 5.11 -16.37
CA ASP A 64 0.04 4.82 -15.83
C ASP A 64 -0.01 4.71 -14.29
N ILE A 65 -0.74 5.60 -13.61
CA ILE A 65 -0.98 5.51 -12.17
C ILE A 65 -1.69 4.21 -11.81
N GLN A 66 -2.76 3.86 -12.52
CA GLN A 66 -3.53 2.64 -12.26
C GLN A 66 -2.65 1.39 -12.42
N ASP A 67 -1.81 1.35 -13.45
CA ASP A 67 -0.89 0.25 -13.71
C ASP A 67 0.18 0.16 -12.61
N GLU A 68 0.74 1.29 -12.16
CA GLU A 68 1.72 1.32 -11.06
C GLU A 68 1.10 0.83 -9.74
N VAL A 69 -0.12 1.29 -9.41
CA VAL A 69 -0.87 0.84 -8.22
C VAL A 69 -1.12 -0.66 -8.30
N GLN A 70 -1.56 -1.16 -9.47
CA GLN A 70 -1.85 -2.57 -9.67
C GLN A 70 -0.59 -3.44 -9.63
N GLU A 71 0.52 -2.99 -10.23
CA GLU A 71 1.81 -3.67 -10.17
C GLU A 71 2.25 -3.84 -8.73
N LYS A 72 2.31 -2.74 -7.96
CA LYS A 72 2.72 -2.75 -6.55
C LYS A 72 1.86 -3.68 -5.70
N LEU A 73 0.55 -3.73 -5.94
CA LEU A 73 -0.33 -4.66 -5.23
C LEU A 73 -0.13 -6.11 -5.64
N SER A 74 0.15 -6.38 -6.91
CA SER A 74 0.38 -7.74 -7.41
C SER A 74 1.64 -8.37 -6.83
N GLU A 75 2.63 -7.56 -6.45
CA GLU A 75 3.81 -8.02 -5.73
C GLU A 75 3.49 -8.51 -4.31
N GLY A 76 2.33 -8.11 -3.76
CA GLY A 76 1.82 -8.52 -2.46
C GLY A 76 2.60 -7.93 -1.28
N LEU A 77 1.92 -7.91 -0.13
CA LEU A 77 2.59 -7.65 1.15
C LEU A 77 3.29 -8.93 1.62
N PRO A 78 4.55 -8.87 2.06
CA PRO A 78 5.24 -10.06 2.53
C PRO A 78 4.57 -10.60 3.82
N GLY A 79 4.67 -11.91 4.05
CA GLY A 79 4.22 -12.54 5.31
C GLY A 79 2.71 -12.52 5.56
N GLU A 80 2.33 -12.46 6.85
CA GLU A 80 0.92 -12.45 7.30
C GLU A 80 0.20 -11.11 7.04
N ALA A 81 0.90 -10.06 6.55
CA ALA A 81 0.32 -8.75 6.26
C ALA A 81 -0.50 -8.68 4.98
N ALA A 82 -0.73 -9.79 4.28
CA ALA A 82 -1.61 -9.81 3.12
C ALA A 82 -3.08 -9.37 3.42
N GLY A 83 -3.38 -8.95 4.66
CA GLY A 83 -4.70 -8.50 5.08
C GLY A 83 -5.75 -9.58 4.82
N ASP A 84 -7.01 -9.18 4.69
CA ASP A 84 -7.98 -9.99 3.95
C ASP A 84 -7.76 -9.71 2.46
N PRO A 85 -7.19 -10.63 1.67
CA PRO A 85 -6.92 -10.41 0.24
C PRO A 85 -8.19 -10.06 -0.53
N SER A 86 -9.37 -10.42 0.01
CA SER A 86 -10.66 -10.08 -0.58
C SER A 86 -10.99 -8.59 -0.49
N ALA A 87 -10.56 -7.87 0.56
CA ALA A 87 -10.79 -6.43 0.72
C ALA A 87 -9.92 -5.62 -0.25
N LEU A 88 -8.62 -5.97 -0.37
CA LEU A 88 -7.71 -5.34 -1.32
C LEU A 88 -8.16 -5.59 -2.77
N THR A 89 -8.54 -6.83 -3.08
CA THR A 89 -9.07 -7.19 -4.41
C THR A 89 -10.37 -6.44 -4.71
N LEU A 90 -11.27 -6.30 -3.73
CA LEU A 90 -12.53 -5.57 -3.90
C LEU A 90 -12.30 -4.08 -4.16
N GLY A 91 -11.45 -3.43 -3.34
CA GLY A 91 -11.12 -2.00 -3.52
C GLY A 91 -10.50 -1.71 -4.89
N MET A 92 -9.64 -2.61 -5.39
CA MET A 92 -9.05 -2.46 -6.72
C MET A 92 -10.06 -2.63 -7.86
N ASN A 93 -11.02 -3.56 -7.72
CA ASN A 93 -12.07 -3.69 -8.72
C ASN A 93 -12.95 -2.43 -8.77
N GLU A 94 -13.26 -1.83 -7.62
CA GLU A 94 -14.01 -0.56 -7.56
C GLU A 94 -13.26 0.59 -8.24
N LEU A 95 -11.94 0.71 -8.02
CA LEU A 95 -11.11 1.71 -8.70
C LEU A 95 -11.05 1.49 -10.22
N PHE A 96 -10.95 0.23 -10.65
CA PHE A 96 -10.97 -0.12 -12.08
C PHE A 96 -12.31 0.24 -12.74
N GLU A 97 -13.44 -0.02 -12.06
CA GLU A 97 -14.76 0.37 -12.53
C GLU A 97 -14.88 1.90 -12.64
N LYS A 98 -14.40 2.65 -11.64
CA LYS A 98 -14.38 4.11 -11.68
C LYS A 98 -13.51 4.65 -12.82
N LEU A 99 -12.33 4.10 -13.05
CA LEU A 99 -11.46 4.50 -14.16
C LEU A 99 -12.12 4.28 -15.52
N ASN A 100 -12.77 3.13 -15.71
CA ASN A 100 -13.53 2.88 -16.95
C ASN A 100 -14.66 3.89 -17.13
N ALA A 101 -15.37 4.27 -16.06
CA ALA A 101 -16.40 5.30 -16.12
C ALA A 101 -15.83 6.67 -16.54
N VAL A 102 -14.69 7.09 -15.96
CA VAL A 102 -13.97 8.33 -16.33
C VAL A 102 -13.53 8.31 -17.80
N ARG A 103 -13.09 7.14 -18.29
CA ARG A 103 -12.68 6.96 -19.68
C ARG A 103 -13.85 7.05 -20.65
N GLU A 104 -14.96 6.40 -20.35
CA GLU A 104 -16.18 6.44 -21.18
C GLU A 104 -16.82 7.83 -21.20
N SER A 105 -16.67 8.61 -20.12
CA SER A 105 -17.23 9.95 -20.02
C SER A 105 -16.40 11.04 -20.71
N ALA A 106 -15.13 10.79 -21.05
CA ALA A 106 -14.17 11.78 -21.55
C ALA A 106 -14.65 12.61 -22.75
N GLY A 107 -15.47 12.04 -23.64
CA GLY A 107 -16.04 12.73 -24.81
C GLY A 107 -17.55 13.03 -24.72
N THR A 108 -18.20 12.72 -23.60
CA THR A 108 -19.67 12.80 -23.48
C THR A 108 -20.15 13.78 -22.41
N VAL A 109 -19.33 14.10 -21.42
CA VAL A 109 -19.68 15.04 -20.34
C VAL A 109 -18.94 16.37 -20.45
N GLU A 110 -19.45 17.37 -19.73
CA GLU A 110 -18.83 18.69 -19.64
C GLU A 110 -17.45 18.62 -18.95
N ALA A 111 -16.56 19.55 -19.27
CA ALA A 111 -15.18 19.55 -18.76
C ALA A 111 -15.11 19.51 -17.23
N ALA A 112 -15.91 20.34 -16.56
CA ALA A 112 -15.96 20.40 -15.11
C ALA A 112 -16.47 19.09 -14.48
N GLU A 113 -17.46 18.44 -15.11
CA GLU A 113 -17.97 17.15 -14.64
C GLU A 113 -16.92 16.05 -14.79
N TRP A 114 -16.22 16.02 -15.93
CA TRP A 114 -15.13 15.07 -16.15
C TRP A 114 -13.98 15.26 -15.15
N THR A 115 -13.52 16.50 -14.96
CA THR A 115 -12.49 16.85 -13.97
C THR A 115 -12.90 16.42 -12.56
N ALA A 116 -14.17 16.59 -12.18
CA ALA A 116 -14.69 16.12 -10.90
C ALA A 116 -14.62 14.58 -10.76
N GLN A 117 -14.94 13.83 -11.83
CA GLN A 117 -14.84 12.37 -11.82
C GLN A 117 -13.39 11.89 -11.71
N VAL A 118 -12.45 12.57 -12.39
CA VAL A 118 -11.02 12.28 -12.26
C VAL A 118 -10.52 12.54 -10.83
N ARG A 119 -10.91 13.67 -10.23
CA ARG A 119 -10.56 13.99 -8.84
C ARG A 119 -11.10 12.93 -7.87
N ASP A 120 -12.35 12.48 -8.04
CA ASP A 120 -12.93 11.41 -7.23
C ASP A 120 -12.16 10.09 -7.38
N LEU A 121 -11.74 9.75 -8.61
CA LEU A 121 -10.92 8.57 -8.88
C LEU A 121 -9.55 8.66 -8.17
N LEU A 122 -8.85 9.79 -8.28
CA LEU A 122 -7.54 10.00 -7.67
C LEU A 122 -7.62 10.02 -6.14
N VAL A 123 -8.66 10.64 -5.57
CA VAL A 123 -8.92 10.56 -4.12
C VAL A 123 -9.16 9.10 -3.70
N GLY A 124 -9.93 8.34 -4.48
CA GLY A 124 -10.11 6.90 -4.23
C GLY A 124 -8.80 6.11 -4.22
N HIS A 125 -7.86 6.44 -5.12
CA HIS A 125 -6.52 5.83 -5.10
C HIS A 125 -5.73 6.21 -3.84
N LEU A 126 -5.78 7.48 -3.43
CA LEU A 126 -5.10 7.93 -2.21
C LEU A 126 -5.67 7.25 -0.96
N ASP A 127 -6.99 7.20 -0.83
CA ASP A 127 -7.66 6.54 0.30
C ASP A 127 -7.28 5.06 0.38
N PHE A 128 -7.19 4.39 -0.78
CA PHE A 128 -6.78 2.99 -0.85
C PHE A 128 -5.31 2.80 -0.47
N ILE A 129 -4.40 3.65 -0.99
CA ILE A 129 -2.97 3.59 -0.65
C ILE A 129 -2.77 3.86 0.86
N ASP A 130 -3.49 4.84 1.42
CA ASP A 130 -3.43 5.17 2.84
C ASP A 130 -3.88 3.98 3.70
N ALA A 131 -4.95 3.28 3.31
CA ALA A 131 -5.38 2.06 4.00
C ALA A 131 -4.30 0.95 3.98
N VAL A 132 -3.61 0.77 2.85
CA VAL A 132 -2.50 -0.20 2.75
C VAL A 132 -1.33 0.20 3.64
N ILE A 133 -0.96 1.49 3.67
CA ILE A 133 0.09 2.01 4.54
C ILE A 133 -0.26 1.75 6.01
N ASP A 134 -1.47 2.11 6.44
CA ASP A 134 -1.94 1.91 7.80
C ASP A 134 -1.88 0.43 8.22
N ASP A 135 -2.25 -0.50 7.33
CA ASP A 135 -2.17 -1.95 7.57
C ASP A 135 -0.71 -2.42 7.74
N ILE A 136 0.21 -1.98 6.88
CA ILE A 136 1.64 -2.31 6.99
C ILE A 136 2.23 -1.77 8.29
N GLU A 137 1.89 -0.52 8.67
CA GLU A 137 2.37 0.08 9.91
C GLU A 137 1.88 -0.71 11.13
N ALA A 138 0.60 -1.08 11.15
CA ALA A 138 0.02 -1.88 12.23
C ALA A 138 0.68 -3.25 12.35
N ASP A 139 1.00 -3.90 11.22
CA ASP A 139 1.68 -5.20 11.25
C ASP A 139 3.15 -5.09 11.62
N ARG A 140 3.84 -4.01 11.22
CA ARG A 140 5.20 -3.74 11.66
C ARG A 140 5.28 -3.59 13.17
N GLU A 141 4.35 -2.87 13.80
CA GLU A 141 4.29 -2.77 15.26
C GLU A 141 4.09 -4.14 15.93
N ARG A 142 3.28 -5.02 15.33
CA ARG A 142 3.10 -6.40 15.81
C ARG A 142 4.39 -7.21 15.69
N LEU A 143 5.10 -7.11 14.57
CA LEU A 143 6.39 -7.79 14.35
C LEU A 143 7.44 -7.33 15.36
N ASP A 144 7.55 -6.02 15.61
CA ASP A 144 8.47 -5.47 16.60
C ASP A 144 8.17 -5.97 18.01
N SER A 145 6.88 -6.03 18.39
CA SER A 145 6.46 -6.61 19.67
C SER A 145 6.82 -8.10 19.76
N SER A 146 6.59 -8.88 18.71
CA SER A 146 6.92 -10.30 18.65
C SER A 146 8.43 -10.53 18.77
N ARG A 147 9.23 -9.77 18.01
CA ARG A 147 10.70 -9.80 18.08
C ARG A 147 11.21 -9.59 19.51
N LEU A 148 10.77 -8.52 20.16
CA LEU A 148 11.18 -8.21 21.55
C LEU A 148 10.80 -9.33 22.53
N ARG A 149 9.64 -9.96 22.31
CA ARG A 149 9.19 -11.09 23.14
C ARG A 149 10.09 -12.31 22.96
N PHE A 150 10.44 -12.67 21.73
CA PHE A 150 11.36 -13.77 21.45
C PHE A 150 12.76 -13.52 22.03
N GLU A 151 13.30 -12.30 21.85
CA GLU A 151 14.58 -11.90 22.44
C GLU A 151 14.57 -12.01 23.97
N THR A 152 13.49 -11.55 24.61
CA THR A 152 13.34 -11.60 26.07
C THR A 152 13.28 -13.05 26.57
N LEU A 153 12.50 -13.91 25.92
CA LEU A 153 12.42 -15.33 26.27
C LEU A 153 13.77 -16.02 26.10
N ARG A 154 14.50 -15.72 25.02
CA ARG A 154 15.85 -16.26 24.77
C ARG A 154 16.81 -15.87 25.89
N LEU A 155 16.77 -14.62 26.34
CA LEU A 155 17.62 -14.13 27.44
C LEU A 155 17.29 -14.83 28.77
N ILE A 156 16.01 -14.95 29.13
CA ILE A 156 15.59 -15.61 30.39
C ILE A 156 16.01 -17.07 30.39
N LEU A 157 15.67 -17.79 29.31
CA LEU A 157 15.99 -19.20 29.18
C LEU A 157 17.52 -19.42 29.11
N GLY A 158 18.25 -18.58 28.38
CA GLY A 158 19.72 -18.65 28.33
C GLY A 158 20.35 -18.52 29.72
N GLN A 159 19.86 -17.59 30.55
CA GLN A 159 20.31 -17.44 31.94
C GLN A 159 19.96 -18.66 32.81
N GLU A 160 18.79 -19.26 32.62
CA GLU A 160 18.39 -20.48 33.34
C GLU A 160 19.24 -21.70 32.94
N ALA A 161 19.70 -21.77 31.68
CA ALA A 161 20.55 -22.86 31.21
C ALA A 161 21.98 -22.78 31.75
N GLU A 162 22.47 -21.56 32.04
CA GLU A 162 23.81 -21.30 32.58
C GLU A 162 23.92 -21.53 34.09
N ALA A 163 22.79 -21.51 34.82
CA ALA A 163 22.69 -21.66 36.26
C ALA A 163 22.60 -23.13 36.73
#